data_AF-A0A951JS55-F1
#
_entry.id   AF-A0A951JS55-F1
#
_cell.length_a   1.000
_cell.length_b   1.000
_cell.length_c   1.000
_cell.angle_alpha   90.00
_cell.angle_beta   90.00
_cell.angle_gamma   90.00
#
_symmetry.space_group_name_H-M   'P 1'
#
loop_
_entity.id
_entity.type
_entity.pdbx_description
1 polymer ?
#
loop_
_entity_poly.entity_id
_entity_poly.type
_entity_poly.pdbx_seq_one_letter_code
_entity_poly.pdbx_strand_id
1 'polypeptide(L)'
;MHGPSWRRDGERRLRAARIARQLRPVTHVLGGLVSIELTVRCRGRWYRPDVGVLLGAPPPEDGVLTRAPMLVVSLGGPLTAAAWLGAGAGAVWACDEDGVIRQLSRTGRRVLARDEWLTHPVEPALRLPAAELRPASVDDARISA
;
A
#
# COMPACT_ATOMS: atom_id res chain seq x y z
N MET A 1 -13.36 -21.20 3.13
CA MET A 1 -14.52 -20.96 2.25
C MET A 1 -14.25 -19.67 1.46
N HIS A 2 -13.86 -19.77 0.19
CA HIS A 2 -13.36 -18.61 -0.59
C HIS A 2 -14.51 -17.88 -1.28
N GLY A 3 -14.74 -16.62 -0.92
CA GLY A 3 -15.67 -15.74 -1.63
C GLY A 3 -15.24 -15.51 -3.08
N PRO A 4 -16.19 -15.15 -3.97
CA PRO A 4 -15.90 -14.95 -5.37
C PRO A 4 -14.86 -13.84 -5.58
N SER A 5 -13.95 -14.02 -6.56
CA SER A 5 -12.78 -13.15 -6.81
C SER A 5 -13.14 -11.67 -6.95
N TRP A 6 -14.27 -11.36 -7.58
CA TRP A 6 -14.75 -9.98 -7.75
C TRP A 6 -15.07 -9.26 -6.43
N ARG A 7 -15.53 -9.98 -5.39
CA ARG A 7 -15.76 -9.38 -4.06
C ARG A 7 -14.45 -9.01 -3.38
N ARG A 8 -13.45 -9.90 -3.47
CA ARG A 8 -12.11 -9.67 -2.92
C ARG A 8 -11.44 -8.47 -3.57
N ASP A 9 -11.58 -8.34 -4.89
CA ASP A 9 -11.06 -7.18 -5.62
C ASP A 9 -11.79 -5.87 -5.24
N GLY A 10 -13.11 -5.91 -5.06
CA GLY A 10 -13.88 -4.76 -4.59
C GLY A 10 -13.46 -4.29 -3.19
N GLU A 11 -13.33 -5.21 -2.24
CA GLU A 11 -12.87 -4.92 -0.88
C GLU A 11 -11.44 -4.37 -0.88
N ARG A 12 -10.54 -4.98 -1.65
CA ARG A 12 -9.16 -4.52 -1.83
C ARG A 12 -9.12 -3.06 -2.32
N ARG A 13 -9.92 -2.70 -3.32
CA ARG A 13 -9.99 -1.31 -3.85
C ARG A 13 -10.54 -0.33 -2.81
N LEU A 14 -11.57 -0.70 -2.06
CA LEU A 14 -12.13 0.15 -1.00
C LEU A 14 -11.10 0.40 0.12
N ARG A 15 -10.35 -0.63 0.52
CA ARG A 15 -9.25 -0.50 1.50
C ARG A 15 -8.14 0.39 0.97
N ALA A 16 -7.71 0.20 -0.28
CA ALA A 16 -6.73 1.05 -0.92
C ALA A 16 -7.16 2.53 -0.92
N ALA A 17 -8.42 2.81 -1.28
CA ALA A 17 -8.96 4.16 -1.26
C ALA A 17 -9.02 4.76 0.16
N ARG A 18 -9.38 3.97 1.18
CA ARG A 18 -9.35 4.40 2.59
C ARG A 18 -7.94 4.78 3.03
N ILE A 19 -6.96 3.90 2.80
CA ILE A 19 -5.55 4.13 3.15
C ILE A 19 -5.02 5.35 2.41
N ALA A 20 -5.34 5.50 1.12
CA ALA A 20 -4.92 6.65 0.34
C ALA A 20 -5.46 7.97 0.92
N ARG A 21 -6.71 8.00 1.40
CA ARG A 21 -7.29 9.16 2.08
C ARG A 21 -6.56 9.49 3.39
N GLN A 22 -6.18 8.48 4.18
CA GLN A 22 -5.46 8.68 5.45
C GLN A 22 -4.03 9.21 5.23
N LEU A 23 -3.34 8.74 4.20
CA LEU A 23 -1.97 9.16 3.89
C LEU A 23 -1.89 10.51 3.17
N ARG A 24 -2.97 10.97 2.54
CA ARG A 24 -2.98 12.17 1.71
C ARG A 24 -2.56 13.45 2.46
N PRO A 25 -3.07 13.76 3.67
CA PRO A 25 -2.71 15.01 4.35
C PRO A 25 -1.21 15.11 4.63
N VAL A 26 -0.62 14.07 5.23
CA VAL A 26 0.81 14.07 5.56
C VAL A 26 1.67 14.07 4.30
N THR A 27 1.28 13.30 3.28
CA THR A 27 2.01 13.28 2.01
C THR A 27 2.00 14.65 1.33
N HIS A 28 0.88 15.36 1.37
CA HIS A 28 0.77 16.70 0.80
C HIS A 28 1.67 17.71 1.53
N VAL A 29 1.72 17.65 2.87
CA VAL A 29 2.64 18.46 3.68
C VAL A 29 4.11 18.19 3.33
N LEU A 30 4.45 16.94 3.00
CA LEU A 30 5.78 16.54 2.53
C LEU A 30 6.03 16.88 1.05
N GLY A 31 5.14 17.65 0.39
CA GLY A 31 5.28 18.03 -1.02
C GLY A 31 5.10 16.87 -2.00
N GLY A 32 4.37 15.82 -1.61
CA GLY A 32 4.19 14.61 -2.38
C GLY A 32 2.76 14.37 -2.90
N LEU A 33 2.58 13.19 -3.49
CA LEU A 33 1.31 12.70 -4.01
C LEU A 33 1.03 11.27 -3.51
N VAL A 34 -0.23 11.02 -3.16
CA VAL A 34 -0.77 9.67 -2.94
C VAL A 34 -1.69 9.31 -4.11
N SER A 35 -1.49 8.15 -4.73
CA SER A 35 -2.33 7.69 -5.83
C SER A 35 -2.61 6.19 -5.76
N ILE A 36 -3.81 5.82 -6.21
CA ILE A 36 -4.29 4.43 -6.38
C ILE A 36 -4.35 4.04 -7.86
N GLU A 37 -3.93 4.93 -8.76
CA GLU A 37 -4.06 4.78 -10.21
C GLU A 37 -2.70 4.63 -10.91
N LEU A 38 -1.61 4.60 -10.14
CA LEU A 38 -0.26 4.48 -10.68
C LEU A 38 -0.09 3.15 -11.41
N THR A 39 0.71 3.17 -12.47
CA THR A 39 1.14 1.98 -13.19
C THR A 39 2.65 1.95 -13.25
N VAL A 40 3.27 0.85 -12.82
CA VAL A 40 4.73 0.71 -12.71
C VAL A 40 5.21 -0.39 -13.65
N ARG A 41 6.28 -0.12 -14.40
CA ARG A 41 6.95 -1.16 -15.19
C ARG A 41 7.83 -2.03 -14.30
N CYS A 42 7.58 -3.34 -14.29
CA CYS A 42 8.42 -4.31 -13.59
C CYS A 42 8.62 -5.55 -14.46
N ARG A 43 9.88 -5.95 -14.69
CA ARG A 43 10.26 -7.15 -15.48
C ARG A 43 9.52 -7.25 -16.83
N GLY A 44 9.43 -6.12 -17.54
CA GLY A 44 8.80 -6.05 -18.87
C GLY A 44 7.26 -6.07 -18.86
N ARG A 45 6.62 -6.10 -17.69
CA ARG A 45 5.15 -6.06 -17.53
C ARG A 45 4.73 -4.84 -16.73
N TRP A 46 3.45 -4.51 -16.79
CA TRP A 46 2.84 -3.38 -16.09
C TRP A 46 2.06 -3.86 -14.88
N TYR A 47 2.27 -3.23 -13.73
CA TYR A 47 1.62 -3.56 -12.48
C TYR A 47 1.09 -2.30 -11.80
N ARG A 48 -0.04 -2.43 -11.10
CA ARG A 48 -0.61 -1.36 -10.29
C ARG A 48 -0.39 -1.66 -8.81
N PRO A 49 0.28 -0.78 -8.05
CA PRO A 49 0.24 -0.87 -6.60
C PRO A 49 -1.18 -0.60 -6.09
N ASP A 50 -1.50 -1.05 -4.88
CA ASP A 50 -2.79 -0.68 -4.26
C ASP A 50 -2.81 0.79 -3.90
N VAL A 51 -1.72 1.26 -3.29
CA VAL A 51 -1.46 2.68 -3.05
C VAL A 51 0.01 2.92 -3.34
N GLY A 52 0.32 3.99 -4.06
CA GLY A 52 1.68 4.50 -4.18
C GLY A 52 1.79 5.92 -3.63
N VAL A 53 2.90 6.18 -2.96
CA VAL A 53 3.26 7.50 -2.45
C VAL A 53 4.55 7.96 -3.13
N LEU A 54 4.47 9.12 -3.78
CA LEU A 54 5.57 9.81 -4.42
C LEU A 54 5.96 11.01 -3.54
N LEU A 55 7.24 11.15 -3.23
CA LEU A 55 7.79 12.30 -2.50
C LEU A 55 8.96 12.88 -3.32
N GLY A 56 9.11 14.20 -3.32
CA GLY A 56 10.31 14.88 -3.82
C GLY A 56 10.54 14.86 -5.34
N ALA A 57 9.60 14.36 -6.14
CA ALA A 57 9.65 14.41 -7.60
C ALA A 57 8.29 14.83 -8.17
N PRO A 58 8.24 15.58 -9.29
CA PRO A 58 6.99 15.89 -9.95
C PRO A 58 6.28 14.58 -10.33
N PRO A 59 4.97 14.47 -10.06
CA PRO A 59 4.21 13.28 -10.42
C PRO A 59 4.17 13.14 -11.96
N PRO A 60 4.16 11.91 -12.49
CA PRO A 60 4.02 11.70 -13.92
C PRO A 60 2.65 12.20 -14.40
N GLU A 61 2.59 12.82 -15.57
CA GLU A 61 1.34 13.34 -16.15
C GLU A 61 0.35 12.22 -16.49
N ASP A 62 0.86 11.03 -16.86
CA ASP A 62 0.08 9.88 -17.31
C ASP A 62 -0.12 8.80 -16.23
N GLY A 63 0.41 9.02 -15.02
CA GLY A 63 0.38 8.02 -13.94
C GLY A 63 1.32 6.83 -14.14
N VAL A 64 2.16 6.84 -15.18
CA VAL A 64 3.08 5.74 -15.52
C VAL A 64 4.46 6.00 -14.93
N LEU A 65 5.02 5.00 -14.27
CA LEU A 65 6.30 5.06 -13.59
C LEU A 65 7.25 3.98 -14.12
N THR A 66 8.49 4.37 -14.37
CA THR A 66 9.58 3.47 -14.74
C THR A 66 10.21 2.77 -13.53
N ARG A 67 9.98 3.31 -12.32
CA ARG A 67 10.39 2.74 -11.03
C ARG A 67 9.24 2.83 -10.04
N ALA A 68 9.19 1.91 -9.09
CA ALA A 68 8.13 1.92 -8.08
C ALA A 68 8.20 3.19 -7.19
N PRO A 69 7.03 3.66 -6.69
CA PRO A 69 6.95 4.79 -5.77
C PRO A 69 7.80 4.62 -4.51
N MET A 70 8.12 5.73 -3.85
CA MET A 70 8.94 5.71 -2.63
C MET A 70 8.34 4.80 -1.55
N LEU A 71 7.01 4.87 -1.37
CA LEU A 71 6.26 3.90 -0.59
C LEU A 71 5.19 3.23 -1.45
N VAL A 72 5.11 1.89 -1.35
CA VAL A 72 4.03 1.10 -1.92
C VAL A 72 3.24 0.42 -0.81
N VAL A 73 1.92 0.50 -0.87
CA VAL A 73 1.01 -0.37 -0.11
C VAL A 73 0.57 -1.51 -1.02
N SER A 74 0.61 -2.75 -0.52
CA SER A 74 0.23 -3.96 -1.26
C SER A 74 -0.73 -4.82 -0.43
N LEU A 75 -1.93 -5.06 -0.94
CA LEU A 75 -3.04 -5.70 -0.24
C LEU A 75 -3.44 -7.03 -0.91
N GLY A 76 -2.46 -7.89 -1.19
CA GLY A 76 -2.68 -9.18 -1.88
C GLY A 76 -2.75 -9.07 -3.41
N GLY A 77 -2.09 -8.07 -4.01
CA GLY A 77 -1.99 -7.91 -5.45
C GLY A 77 -1.06 -8.96 -6.13
N PRO A 78 -1.04 -9.00 -7.48
CA PRO A 78 -0.28 -9.99 -8.25
C PRO A 78 1.25 -9.84 -8.14
N LEU A 79 1.73 -8.73 -7.59
CA LEU A 79 3.15 -8.49 -7.37
C LEU A 79 3.46 -8.54 -5.88
N THR A 80 4.44 -9.37 -5.50
CA THR A 80 4.83 -9.55 -4.10
C THR A 80 5.49 -8.29 -3.54
N ALA A 81 5.46 -8.12 -2.22
CA ALA A 81 6.11 -7.00 -1.55
C ALA A 81 7.62 -6.91 -1.86
N ALA A 82 8.31 -8.07 -1.93
CA ALA A 82 9.71 -8.12 -2.30
C ALA A 82 9.96 -7.69 -3.76
N ALA A 83 9.04 -8.01 -4.66
CA ALA A 83 9.13 -7.58 -6.06
C ALA A 83 8.87 -6.07 -6.22
N TRP A 84 8.02 -5.45 -5.39
CA TRP A 84 7.89 -3.99 -5.32
C TRP A 84 9.18 -3.30 -4.86
N LEU A 85 9.87 -3.83 -3.84
CA LEU A 85 11.20 -3.36 -3.46
C LEU A 85 12.20 -3.50 -4.62
N GLY A 86 12.21 -4.64 -5.30
CA GLY A 86 13.05 -4.88 -6.48
C GLY A 86 12.74 -3.94 -7.66
N ALA A 87 11.49 -3.48 -7.77
CA ALA A 87 11.07 -2.50 -8.77
C ALA A 87 11.44 -1.06 -8.42
N GLY A 88 12.06 -0.83 -7.25
CA GLY A 88 12.63 0.46 -6.85
C GLY A 88 12.01 1.11 -5.63
N ALA A 89 10.98 0.51 -5.02
CA ALA A 89 10.31 1.09 -3.87
C ALA A 89 11.30 1.27 -2.70
N GLY A 90 11.20 2.39 -2.00
CA GLY A 90 12.00 2.68 -0.80
C GLY A 90 11.51 1.87 0.41
N ALA A 91 10.19 1.76 0.54
CA ALA A 91 9.53 0.88 1.48
C ALA A 91 8.26 0.26 0.89
N VAL A 92 7.87 -0.89 1.43
CA VAL A 92 6.63 -1.58 1.09
C VAL A 92 5.91 -1.97 2.37
N TRP A 93 4.66 -1.54 2.50
CA TRP A 93 3.74 -1.99 3.54
C TRP A 93 2.77 -2.98 2.92
N ALA A 94 2.80 -4.22 3.40
CA ALA A 94 2.06 -5.30 2.78
C ALA A 94 1.16 -6.01 3.78
N CYS A 95 -0.02 -6.42 3.31
CA CYS A 95 -0.85 -7.41 3.96
C CYS A 95 -1.02 -8.58 2.98
N ASP A 96 -0.60 -9.78 3.37
CA ASP A 96 -0.83 -10.98 2.58
C ASP A 96 -2.24 -11.54 2.80
N GLU A 97 -2.55 -12.64 2.11
CA GLU A 97 -3.87 -13.30 2.15
C GLU A 97 -4.20 -13.86 3.54
N ASP A 98 -3.18 -14.21 4.33
CA ASP A 98 -3.31 -14.68 5.70
C ASP A 98 -3.50 -13.53 6.71
N GLY A 99 -3.52 -12.28 6.23
CA GLY A 99 -3.69 -11.11 7.07
C GLY A 99 -2.43 -10.73 7.87
N VAL A 100 -1.26 -11.25 7.47
CA VAL A 100 0.04 -10.93 8.08
C VAL A 100 0.54 -9.60 7.50
N ILE A 101 0.79 -8.66 8.40
CA ILE A 101 1.27 -7.34 8.04
C ILE A 101 2.80 -7.34 8.05
N ARG A 102 3.39 -6.86 6.95
CA ARG A 102 4.84 -6.76 6.79
C ARG A 102 5.23 -5.34 6.37
N GLN A 103 6.32 -4.86 6.96
CA GLN A 103 7.06 -3.71 6.47
C GLN A 103 8.38 -4.20 5.89
N LEU A 104 8.64 -3.88 4.63
CA LEU A 104 9.89 -4.20 3.97
C LEU A 104 10.54 -2.90 3.51
N SER A 105 11.85 -2.80 3.69
CA SER A 105 12.70 -1.74 3.17
C SER A 105 14.02 -2.34 2.71
N ARG A 106 14.93 -1.51 2.21
CA ARG A 106 16.33 -1.92 1.98
C ARG A 106 17.07 -2.25 3.28
N THR A 107 16.64 -1.67 4.40
CA THR A 107 17.29 -1.81 5.70
C THR A 107 16.80 -3.01 6.50
N GLY A 108 15.66 -3.60 6.14
CA GLY A 108 15.18 -4.81 6.80
C GLY A 108 13.76 -5.20 6.44
N ARG A 109 13.32 -6.30 7.05
CA ARG A 109 11.96 -6.82 6.94
C ARG A 109 11.42 -7.04 8.34
N ARG A 110 10.21 -6.58 8.59
CA ARG A 110 9.51 -6.74 9.87
C ARG A 110 8.13 -7.31 9.62
N VAL A 111 7.72 -8.26 10.45
CA VAL A 111 6.32 -8.63 10.62
C VAL A 111 5.79 -7.78 11.77
N LEU A 112 4.62 -7.18 11.61
CA LEU A 112 4.05 -6.28 12.60
C LEU A 112 2.81 -6.89 13.26
N ALA A 113 2.70 -6.69 14.57
CA ALA A 113 1.47 -6.89 15.32
C ALA A 113 0.43 -5.81 14.97
N ARG A 114 -0.81 -6.02 15.42
CA ARG A 114 -1.97 -5.17 15.06
C ARG A 114 -1.84 -3.74 15.57
N ASP A 115 -1.31 -3.59 16.76
CA ASP A 115 -1.17 -2.34 17.52
C ASP A 115 0.10 -1.56 17.16
N GLU A 116 0.98 -2.16 16.35
CA GLU A 116 2.16 -1.49 15.85
C GLU A 116 1.86 -0.50 14.72
N TRP A 117 2.82 0.38 14.47
CA TRP A 117 2.77 1.38 13.41
C TRP A 117 3.67 0.98 12.25
N LEU A 118 3.12 1.05 11.04
CA LEU A 118 3.89 1.11 9.82
C LEU A 118 4.52 2.51 9.73
N THR A 119 5.82 2.59 9.50
CA THR A 119 6.56 3.86 9.46
C THR A 119 7.57 3.83 8.33
N HIS A 120 7.56 4.87 7.49
CA HIS A 120 8.51 4.96 6.38
C HIS A 120 9.93 5.20 6.94
N PRO A 121 10.96 4.44 6.51
CA PRO A 121 12.27 4.45 7.14
C PRO A 121 13.05 5.77 6.96
N VAL A 122 12.76 6.52 5.90
CA VAL A 122 13.41 7.81 5.60
C VAL A 122 12.49 8.99 5.93
N GLU A 123 11.18 8.75 6.07
CA GLU A 123 10.18 9.80 6.29
C GLU A 123 9.25 9.41 7.44
N PRO A 124 9.70 9.49 8.70
CA PRO A 124 8.96 8.93 9.84
C PRO A 124 7.58 9.56 10.07
N ALA A 125 7.34 10.77 9.55
CA ALA A 125 6.02 11.40 9.54
C ALA A 125 5.00 10.60 8.72
N LEU A 126 5.45 9.92 7.65
CA LEU A 126 4.62 9.01 6.85
C LEU A 126 4.46 7.68 7.58
N ARG A 127 3.36 7.58 8.33
CA ARG A 127 3.02 6.42 9.15
C ARG A 127 1.54 6.06 9.09
N LEU A 128 1.23 4.81 9.39
CA LEU A 128 -0.12 4.26 9.37
C LEU A 128 -0.26 3.19 10.46
N PRO A 129 -1.36 3.11 11.21
CA PRO A 129 -1.61 1.97 12.09
C PRO A 129 -1.61 0.67 11.28
N ALA A 130 -0.90 -0.36 11.74
CA ALA A 130 -0.78 -1.62 11.00
C ALA A 130 -2.15 -2.28 10.75
N ALA A 131 -3.07 -2.13 11.71
CA ALA A 131 -4.47 -2.57 11.61
C ALA A 131 -5.20 -2.08 10.34
N GLU A 132 -4.84 -0.91 9.80
CA GLU A 132 -5.52 -0.34 8.62
C GLU A 132 -5.32 -1.16 7.34
N LEU A 133 -4.27 -1.98 7.27
CA LEU A 133 -4.04 -2.85 6.11
C LEU A 133 -4.92 -4.11 6.12
N ARG A 134 -5.49 -4.47 7.27
CA ARG A 134 -6.28 -5.70 7.39
C ARG A 134 -7.63 -5.55 6.68
N PRO A 135 -8.19 -6.66 6.17
CA PRO A 135 -9.61 -6.70 5.80
C PRO A 135 -10.46 -6.31 7.03
N ALA A 136 -11.58 -5.62 6.80
CA ALA A 136 -12.52 -5.34 7.87
C ALA A 136 -13.09 -6.69 8.34
N SER A 137 -13.10 -6.95 9.65
CA SER A 137 -13.82 -8.12 10.15
C SER A 137 -15.30 -7.97 9.83
N VAL A 138 -15.91 -9.03 9.31
CA VAL A 138 -17.35 -9.08 8.98
C VAL A 138 -18.23 -8.72 10.19
N ASP A 139 -17.69 -8.86 11.42
CA ASP A 139 -18.37 -8.50 12.66
C ASP A 139 -18.56 -6.99 12.85
N ASP A 140 -17.75 -6.11 12.23
CA ASP A 140 -17.93 -4.66 12.31
C ASP A 140 -19.09 -4.15 11.44
N ALA A 141 -19.63 -4.99 10.54
CA ALA A 141 -20.76 -4.63 9.68
C ALA A 141 -22.13 -4.79 10.36
N ARG A 142 -22.18 -5.25 11.62
CA ARG A 142 -23.43 -5.55 12.36
C ARG A 142 -23.82 -4.52 13.43
N ILE A 143 -23.33 -3.29 13.35
CA ILE A 143 -23.81 -2.21 14.24
C ILE A 143 -24.32 -1.04 13.39
N SER A 144 -25.63 -1.10 13.08
CA SER A 144 -26.59 0.01 13.01
C SER A 144 -27.86 -0.50 12.32
N ALA A 145 -28.71 -1.20 13.07
CA ALA A 145 -30.13 -1.40 12.78
C ALA A 145 -30.91 -1.25 14.08
#